data_AF-A0A101XAY8-F1
#
_entry.id   AF-A0A101XAY8-F1
#
_cell.length_a   1.000
_cell.length_b   1.000
_cell.length_c   1.000
_cell.angle_alpha   90.00
_cell.angle_beta   90.00
_cell.angle_gamma   90.00
#
_symmetry.space_group_name_H-M   'P 1'
#
loop_
_entity.id
_entity.type
_entity.pdbx_description
1 polymer ?
#
loop_
_entity_poly.entity_id
_entity_poly.type
_entity_poly.pdbx_seq_one_letter_code
_entity_poly.pdbx_strand_id
1 'polypeptide(L)' 'MDPDTGEVTDKAVKADVTVTMHRAKRGLVTEGAKQYVGELVVVDIGIPREAELIVGPGDLLHLKLRQET' A
#
# COMPACT_ATOMS: atom_id res chain seq x y z
N MET A 1 -8.32 2.25 8.59
CA MET A 1 -8.51 1.41 7.39
C MET A 1 -7.18 0.76 7.10
N ASP A 2 -7.19 -0.56 6.93
CA ASP A 2 -6.01 -1.35 6.61
C ASP A 2 -5.53 -1.04 5.18
N PRO A 3 -4.23 -0.75 4.98
CA PRO A 3 -3.69 -0.37 3.67
C PRO A 3 -3.61 -1.54 2.67
N ASP A 4 -3.64 -2.79 3.12
CA ASP A 4 -3.54 -3.97 2.26
C ASP A 4 -4.92 -4.53 1.92
N THR A 5 -5.84 -4.56 2.88
CA THR A 5 -7.17 -5.16 2.74
C THR A 5 -8.29 -4.13 2.55
N GLY A 6 -8.12 -2.90 3.01
CA GLY A 6 -9.17 -1.88 3.03
C GLY A 6 -10.19 -2.07 4.15
N GLU A 7 -9.96 -3.00 5.08
CA GLU A 7 -10.84 -3.25 6.22
C GLU A 7 -10.81 -2.10 7.23
N VAL A 8 -11.95 -1.80 7.83
CA VAL A 8 -12.07 -0.83 8.93
C VAL A 8 -12.49 -1.58 10.19
N THR A 9 -11.54 -1.79 11.10
CA THR A 9 -11.77 -2.57 12.35
C THR A 9 -12.56 -1.81 13.41
N ASP A 10 -12.48 -0.47 13.43
CA ASP A 10 -13.26 0.40 14.34
C ASP A 10 -13.70 1.67 13.61
N LYS A 11 -12.78 2.62 13.40
CA LYS A 11 -13.06 3.90 12.73
C LYS A 11 -12.10 4.17 11.59
N ALA A 12 -12.58 4.89 10.59
CA ALA A 12 -11.78 5.42 9.50
C ALA A 12 -12.27 6.82 9.13
N VAL A 13 -11.35 7.65 8.65
CA VAL A 13 -11.68 8.98 8.10
C VAL A 13 -12.42 8.78 6.78
N LYS A 14 -13.51 9.53 6.59
CA LYS A 14 -14.17 9.67 5.30
C LYS A 14 -13.62 10.93 4.63
N ALA A 15 -12.72 10.75 3.69
CA ALA A 15 -12.05 11.84 2.99
C ALA A 15 -12.80 12.22 1.72
N ASP A 16 -12.82 13.51 1.41
CA ASP A 16 -13.24 14.00 0.08
C ASP A 16 -12.14 13.74 -0.96
N VAL A 17 -10.88 13.80 -0.55
CA VAL A 17 -9.69 13.54 -1.37
C VAL A 17 -8.65 12.76 -0.56
N THR A 18 -8.10 11.71 -1.15
CA THR A 18 -6.97 10.93 -0.62
C THR A 18 -5.76 11.08 -1.54
N VAL A 19 -4.68 11.67 -1.03
CA VAL A 19 -3.40 11.74 -1.73
C VAL A 19 -2.50 10.60 -1.26
N THR A 20 -2.13 9.69 -2.16
CA THR A 20 -1.26 8.55 -1.87
C THR A 20 0.10 8.71 -2.52
N MET A 21 1.16 8.32 -1.81
CA MET A 21 2.54 8.45 -2.25
C MET A 21 2.99 7.23 -3.05
N HIS A 22 3.73 7.46 -4.14
CA HIS A 22 4.35 6.47 -5.04
C HIS A 22 3.37 5.55 -5.80
N ARG A 23 2.47 4.87 -5.08
CA ARG A 23 1.45 3.97 -5.61
C ARG A 23 0.15 4.03 -4.81
N ALA A 24 -0.94 3.63 -5.44
CA ALA A 24 -2.17 3.32 -4.73
C ALA A 24 -1.96 2.05 -3.89
N LYS A 25 -2.28 2.15 -2.60
CA LYS A 25 -2.29 0.98 -1.71
C LYS A 25 -3.49 0.09 -2.05
N ARG A 26 -3.32 -1.23 -1.92
CA ARG A 26 -4.34 -2.22 -2.32
C ARG A 26 -5.67 -1.98 -1.61
N GLY A 27 -5.62 -1.67 -0.32
CA GLY A 27 -6.79 -1.35 0.49
C GLY A 27 -7.51 -0.07 0.08
N LEU A 28 -6.91 0.83 -0.72
CA LEU A 28 -7.58 2.05 -1.20
C LEU A 28 -8.46 1.80 -2.43
N VAL A 29 -8.26 0.68 -3.13
CA VAL A 29 -8.96 0.37 -4.39
C VAL A 29 -10.00 -0.74 -4.23
N THR A 30 -10.27 -1.19 -3.00
CA THR A 30 -11.31 -2.17 -2.71
C THR A 30 -12.69 -1.52 -2.71
N GLU A 31 -13.73 -2.31 -3.02
CA GLU A 31 -15.11 -1.82 -3.02
C GLU A 31 -15.54 -1.26 -1.65
N GLY A 32 -15.12 -1.90 -0.55
CA GLY A 32 -15.43 -1.46 0.81
C GLY A 32 -14.79 -0.11 1.19
N ALA A 33 -13.65 0.21 0.58
CA ALA A 33 -12.90 1.44 0.85
C ALA A 33 -13.44 2.67 0.10
N LYS A 34 -14.19 2.50 -1.00
CA LYS A 34 -14.71 3.62 -1.81
C LYS A 34 -15.46 4.67 -1.00
N GLN A 35 -16.18 4.26 0.04
CA GLN A 35 -16.94 5.16 0.91
C GLN A 35 -16.05 6.06 1.79
N TYR A 36 -14.76 5.74 1.94
CA TYR A 36 -13.79 6.45 2.77
C TYR A 36 -12.76 7.25 1.98
N VAL A 37 -12.47 6.84 0.74
CA VAL A 37 -11.30 7.33 -0.01
C VAL A 37 -11.56 8.65 -0.76
N GLY A 38 -12.80 8.89 -1.20
CA GLY A 38 -13.10 10.05 -2.05
C GLY A 38 -12.33 10.00 -3.37
N GLU A 39 -11.87 11.16 -3.87
CA GLU A 39 -10.97 11.23 -5.02
C GLU A 39 -9.58 10.70 -4.65
N LEU A 40 -9.08 9.69 -5.37
CA LEU A 40 -7.75 9.13 -5.14
C LEU A 40 -6.71 9.73 -6.09
N VAL A 41 -5.75 10.47 -5.55
CA VAL A 41 -4.63 11.07 -6.28
C VAL A 41 -3.33 10.36 -5.93
N VAL A 42 -2.67 9.75 -6.91
CA VAL A 42 -1.34 9.13 -6.73
C VAL A 42 -0.27 10.16 -7.09
N VAL A 43 0.57 10.52 -6.12
CA VAL A 43 1.67 11.46 -6.33
C VAL A 43 3.01 10.73 -6.37
N ASP A 44 3.84 11.13 -7.35
CA ASP A 44 5.24 10.75 -7.38
C ASP A 44 6.00 11.51 -6.28
N ILE A 45 6.83 10.80 -5.54
CA ILE A 45 7.68 11.34 -4.47
C ILE A 45 9.17 11.11 -4.75
N GLY A 46 9.53 10.75 -5.98
CA GLY A 46 10.92 10.51 -6.40
C GLY A 46 11.43 9.10 -6.10
N ILE A 47 10.55 8.10 -5.99
CA ILE A 47 10.98 6.71 -5.85
C ILE A 47 11.54 6.23 -7.20
N PRO A 48 12.79 5.73 -7.25
CA PRO A 48 13.38 5.22 -8.48
C PRO A 48 12.67 3.95 -8.95
N ARG A 49 12.56 3.76 -10.28
CA ARG A 49 11.88 2.60 -10.87
C ARG A 49 12.54 1.27 -10.47
N GLU A 50 13.84 1.29 -10.24
CA GLU A 50 14.63 0.16 -9.79
C GLU A 50 14.12 -0.39 -8.45
N ALA A 51 13.59 0.47 -7.57
CA ALA A 51 13.02 0.06 -6.29
C ALA A 51 11.72 -0.74 -6.45
N GLU A 52 11.05 -0.68 -7.61
CA GLU A 52 9.89 -1.52 -7.93
C GLU A 52 10.31 -2.92 -8.45
N LEU A 53 11.51 -3.02 -9.02
CA LEU A 53 12.01 -4.22 -9.68
C LEU A 53 12.96 -5.04 -8.81
N ILE A 54 13.69 -4.37 -7.93
CA ILE A 54 14.76 -4.95 -7.12
C ILE A 54 14.47 -4.68 -5.66
N VAL A 55 13.98 -5.71 -4.98
CA VAL A 55 14.15 -5.83 -3.53
C VAL A 55 15.60 -6.23 -3.29
N GLY A 56 16.35 -5.39 -2.58
CA GLY A 56 17.80 -5.54 -2.46
C GLY A 56 18.21 -6.90 -1.86
N PRO A 57 19.49 -7.32 -1.99
CA PRO A 57 19.93 -8.62 -1.50
C PRO A 57 19.55 -8.90 -0.04
N GLY A 58 19.51 -7.85 0.80
CA GLY A 58 19.12 -7.92 2.21
C GLY A 58 17.70 -8.47 2.44
N ASP A 59 16.74 -8.14 1.58
CA ASP A 59 15.34 -8.57 1.71
C ASP A 59 15.19 -10.07 1.37
N LEU A 60 16.02 -10.59 0.46
CA LEU A 60 16.01 -12.00 0.06
C LEU A 60 16.78 -12.91 1.04
N LEU A 61 17.65 -12.37 1.89
CA LEU A 61 18.38 -13.16 2.89
C LEU A 61 17.42 -13.86 3.88
N HIS A 62 16.32 -13.20 4.25
CA HIS A 62 15.31 -13.78 5.16
C HIS A 62 14.43 -14.86 4.52
N LEU A 63 14.36 -14.94 3.18
CA LEU A 63 13.59 -15.99 2.50
C LEU A 63 14.25 -17.37 2.60
N LYS A 64 15.58 -17.42 2.68
CA LYS A 64 16.34 -18.67 2.88
C LYS A 64 16.12 -19.27 4.28
N LEU A 65 15.93 -18.41 5.29
CA LEU A 65 15.69 -18.81 6.67
C LEU A 65 14.27 -19.34 6.91
N ARG A 66 13.31 -19.06 6.01
CA ARG A 66 11.92 -19.52 6.10
C ARG A 66 11.67 -20.92 5.50
N GLN A 67 12.65 -21.53 4.84
CA GLN A 67 12.50 -22.88 4.27
C GLN A 67 12.86 -24.01 5.25
N GLU A 68 13.29 -23.69 6.47
CA GLU A 68 13.73 -24.66 7.47
C GLU A 68 12.80 -24.74 8.72
N THR A 69 11.57 -24.20 8.65
CA THR A 69 10.53 -24.34 9.69
C THR A 69 9.26 -24.91 9.10
#